data_AF-A0A173YQW4-F1
#
_entry.id   AF-A0A173YQW4-F1
#
_cell.length_a   1.000
_cell.length_b   1.000
_cell.length_c   1.000
_cell.angle_alpha   90.00
_cell.angle_beta   90.00
_cell.angle_gamma   90.00
#
_symmetry.space_group_name_H-M   'P 1'
#
loop_
_entity.id
_entity.type
_entity.pdbx_description
1 polymer ?
#
loop_
_entity_poly.entity_id
_entity_poly.type
_entity_poly.pdbx_seq_one_letter_code
_entity_poly.pdbx_strand_id
1 'polypeptide(L)'
;MSFISSAELVILRKMYPEGCRVSLERMVDEPYAKLHPGDLGTVRNVDDAGQIHISWDQGSSVAVIYKVDSCNCLMTKEQMDETLAQMKRIPFENMDRLQAWMEEKLLPVFPKLFFRPAINGELLVEMGCSAFTLKNARITVGFTQDAQGHIFIDRCKLGMAVTEKKEIGKAAKQK
;
A
#
# COMPACT_ATOMS: atom_id res chain seq x y z
N MET A 1 -16.80 -1.17 30.76
CA MET A 1 -15.87 -1.44 29.64
C MET A 1 -15.23 -2.79 29.89
N SER A 2 -15.39 -3.74 28.97
CA SER A 2 -14.63 -5.00 29.03
C SER A 2 -13.23 -4.74 28.48
N PHE A 3 -12.21 -5.05 29.27
CA PHE A 3 -10.82 -4.96 28.81
C PHE A 3 -10.53 -6.11 27.83
N ILE A 4 -9.77 -5.81 26.78
CA ILE A 4 -9.24 -6.84 25.87
C ILE A 4 -8.26 -7.74 26.65
N SER A 5 -8.40 -9.05 26.50
CA SER A 5 -7.44 -9.99 27.11
C SER A 5 -6.12 -10.01 26.35
N SER A 6 -5.03 -10.44 27.00
CA SER A 6 -3.72 -10.56 26.33
C SER A 6 -3.74 -11.53 25.15
N ALA A 7 -4.54 -12.60 25.23
CA ALA A 7 -4.71 -13.55 24.13
C ALA A 7 -5.43 -12.93 22.94
N GLU A 8 -6.52 -12.18 23.19
CA GLU A 8 -7.23 -11.44 22.14
C GLU A 8 -6.33 -10.38 21.51
N LEU A 9 -5.51 -9.69 22.30
CA LEU A 9 -4.57 -8.69 21.79
C LEU A 9 -3.52 -9.30 20.86
N VAL A 10 -3.00 -10.49 21.18
CA VAL A 10 -2.08 -11.23 20.30
C VAL A 10 -2.76 -11.59 18.98
N ILE A 11 -4.01 -12.05 19.02
CA ILE A 11 -4.77 -12.37 17.81
C ILE A 11 -5.04 -11.10 16.99
N LEU A 12 -5.44 -10.00 17.65
CA LEU A 12 -5.72 -8.72 17.01
C LEU A 12 -4.50 -8.18 16.24
N ARG A 13 -3.31 -8.24 16.86
CA ARG A 13 -2.05 -7.85 16.23
C ARG A 13 -1.66 -8.74 15.04
N LYS A 14 -2.07 -10.01 15.05
CA LYS A 14 -1.87 -10.92 13.91
C LYS A 14 -2.87 -10.66 12.78
N MET A 15 -4.10 -10.27 13.09
CA MET A 15 -5.11 -9.91 12.09
C MET A 15 -4.79 -8.57 11.40
N TYR A 16 -4.23 -7.63 12.17
CA TYR A 16 -3.90 -6.28 11.70
C TYR A 16 -2.42 -5.96 11.99
N PRO A 17 -1.48 -6.63 11.31
CA PRO A 17 -0.06 -6.33 11.48
C PRO A 17 0.25 -4.90 11.01
N GLU A 18 1.29 -4.30 11.60
CA GLU A 18 1.75 -2.98 11.20
C GLU A 18 2.03 -2.92 9.68
N GLY A 19 1.54 -1.86 9.04
CA GLY A 19 1.70 -1.62 7.62
C GLY A 19 0.70 -2.35 6.71
N CYS A 20 -0.15 -3.25 7.22
CA CYS A 20 -1.17 -3.88 6.37
C CYS A 20 -2.21 -2.86 5.88
N ARG A 21 -2.80 -3.17 4.72
CA ARG A 21 -3.87 -2.40 4.10
C ARG A 21 -5.21 -2.87 4.60
N VAL A 22 -6.08 -1.92 4.93
CA VAL A 22 -7.42 -2.18 5.45
C VAL A 22 -8.48 -1.39 4.71
N SER A 23 -9.71 -1.90 4.73
CA SER A 23 -10.92 -1.17 4.36
C SER A 23 -11.83 -1.03 5.58
N LEU A 24 -12.37 0.17 5.79
CA LEU A 24 -13.38 0.39 6.82
C LEU A 24 -14.66 -0.36 6.45
N GLU A 25 -15.20 -1.12 7.38
CA GLU A 25 -16.50 -1.78 7.20
C GLU A 25 -17.58 -1.00 7.94
N ARG A 26 -17.31 -0.62 9.19
CA ARG A 26 -18.27 0.11 10.02
C ARG A 26 -17.55 0.91 11.10
N MET A 27 -18.02 2.14 11.30
CA MET A 27 -17.68 2.99 12.44
C MET A 27 -18.95 3.26 13.24
N VAL A 28 -18.92 3.03 14.55
CA VAL A 28 -20.08 3.25 15.42
C VAL A 28 -20.01 4.63 16.04
N ASP A 29 -21.14 5.35 16.02
CA ASP A 29 -21.38 6.55 16.82
C ASP A 29 -20.32 7.66 16.70
N GLU A 30 -19.81 7.92 15.49
CA GLU A 30 -18.80 8.95 15.29
C GLU A 30 -19.28 10.07 14.34
N PRO A 31 -20.13 11.00 14.83
CA PRO A 31 -20.78 12.03 13.99
C PRO A 31 -19.79 13.01 13.32
N TYR A 32 -18.52 12.99 13.73
CA TYR A 32 -17.45 13.84 13.19
C TYR A 32 -16.42 13.08 12.35
N ALA A 33 -16.51 11.74 12.28
CA ALA A 33 -15.65 10.98 11.40
C ALA A 33 -16.08 11.23 9.96
N LYS A 34 -15.17 11.78 9.15
CA LYS A 34 -15.33 11.87 7.69
C LYS A 34 -15.15 10.51 6.99
N LEU A 35 -15.17 9.43 7.77
CA LEU A 35 -14.91 8.08 7.33
C LEU A 35 -16.21 7.41 6.88
N HIS A 36 -16.15 6.71 5.75
CA HIS A 36 -17.27 5.95 5.23
C HIS A 36 -16.86 4.49 5.00
N PRO A 37 -17.79 3.53 5.10
CA PRO A 37 -17.53 2.15 4.67
C PRO A 37 -16.92 2.11 3.27
N GLY A 38 -15.87 1.31 3.11
CA GLY A 38 -15.05 1.25 1.89
C GLY A 38 -13.80 2.13 1.92
N ASP A 39 -13.73 3.13 2.80
CA ASP A 39 -12.53 3.96 2.94
C ASP A 39 -11.31 3.09 3.27
N LEU A 40 -10.18 3.42 2.64
CA LEU A 40 -8.97 2.62 2.75
C LEU A 40 -7.93 3.29 3.63
N GLY A 41 -7.14 2.46 4.30
CA GLY A 41 -6.08 2.95 5.18
C GLY A 41 -4.98 1.92 5.41
N THR A 42 -3.94 2.38 6.10
CA THR A 42 -2.78 1.57 6.44
C THR A 42 -2.61 1.54 7.96
N VAL A 43 -2.57 0.34 8.54
CA VAL A 43 -2.36 0.17 9.98
C VAL A 43 -0.99 0.70 10.39
N ARG A 44 -0.94 1.51 11.44
CA ARG A 44 0.28 2.00 12.08
C ARG A 44 0.67 1.14 13.28
N ASN A 45 -0.30 0.81 14.13
CA ASN A 45 -0.09 -0.05 15.30
C ASN A 45 -1.42 -0.50 15.89
N VAL A 46 -1.37 -1.55 16.71
CA VAL A 46 -2.47 -1.94 17.61
C VAL A 46 -2.00 -1.73 19.04
N ASP A 47 -2.64 -0.81 19.75
CA ASP A 47 -2.29 -0.50 21.14
C ASP A 47 -2.78 -1.57 22.13
N ASP A 48 -2.41 -1.40 23.39
CA ASP A 48 -2.76 -2.28 24.50
C ASP A 48 -4.23 -2.21 24.93
N ALA A 49 -4.94 -1.14 24.56
CA ALA A 49 -6.39 -1.00 24.73
C ALA A 49 -7.20 -1.71 23.64
N GLY A 50 -6.53 -2.23 22.59
CA GLY A 50 -7.19 -2.89 21.46
C GLY A 50 -7.68 -1.92 20.39
N GLN A 51 -7.13 -0.69 20.33
CA GLN A 51 -7.40 0.24 19.25
C GLN A 51 -6.42 0.01 18.10
N ILE A 52 -6.95 -0.06 16.89
CA ILE A 52 -6.18 -0.20 15.65
C ILE A 52 -5.98 1.20 15.09
N HIS A 53 -4.77 1.73 15.23
CA HIS A 53 -4.41 3.06 14.73
C HIS A 53 -4.14 2.97 13.24
N ILE A 54 -4.89 3.72 12.44
CA ILE A 54 -4.86 3.64 10.97
C ILE A 54 -4.55 5.01 10.39
N SER A 55 -3.65 5.03 9.42
CA SER A 55 -3.47 6.17 8.51
C SER A 55 -4.45 6.02 7.36
N TRP A 56 -5.57 6.75 7.40
CA TRP A 56 -6.56 6.70 6.33
C TRP A 56 -6.12 7.51 5.11
N ASP A 57 -6.43 7.04 3.91
CA ASP A 57 -5.94 7.62 2.65
C ASP A 57 -6.48 9.03 2.37
N GLN A 58 -7.65 9.38 2.94
CA GLN A 58 -8.28 10.70 2.94
C GLN A 58 -7.78 11.63 4.06
N GLY A 59 -6.78 11.18 4.84
CA GLY A 59 -6.06 12.01 5.82
C GLY A 59 -6.56 11.94 7.26
N SER A 60 -7.59 11.12 7.55
CA SER A 60 -8.00 10.84 8.92
C SER A 60 -6.95 9.97 9.66
N SER A 61 -6.94 10.05 10.99
CA SER A 61 -6.14 9.17 11.86
C SER A 61 -6.97 8.58 12.99
N VAL A 62 -8.29 8.51 12.80
CA VAL A 62 -9.19 7.90 13.78
C VAL A 62 -8.90 6.39 13.87
N ALA A 63 -8.83 5.88 15.09
CA ALA A 63 -8.58 4.47 15.35
C ALA A 63 -9.88 3.65 15.27
N VAL A 64 -9.75 2.39 14.82
CA VAL A 64 -10.84 1.41 14.86
C VAL A 64 -10.78 0.71 16.22
N ILE A 65 -11.87 0.78 16.99
CA ILE A 65 -11.93 0.19 18.33
C ILE A 65 -12.41 -1.26 18.24
N TYR A 66 -11.59 -2.20 18.70
CA TYR A 66 -11.93 -3.63 18.67
C TYR A 66 -13.27 -3.91 19.38
N LYS A 67 -14.14 -4.72 18.74
CA LYS A 67 -15.51 -5.07 19.15
C LYS A 67 -16.53 -3.92 19.14
N VAL A 68 -16.14 -2.70 18.81
CA VAL A 68 -17.04 -1.56 18.64
C VAL A 68 -17.15 -1.24 17.16
N ASP A 69 -16.02 -1.02 16.50
CA ASP A 69 -15.89 -0.75 15.08
C ASP A 69 -15.42 -2.00 14.32
N SER A 70 -15.47 -1.95 12.99
CA SER A 70 -14.95 -3.02 12.14
C SER A 70 -14.25 -2.50 10.90
N CYS A 71 -13.13 -3.14 10.57
CA CYS A 71 -12.43 -3.00 9.31
C CYS A 71 -11.96 -4.39 8.86
N ASN A 72 -11.59 -4.51 7.59
CA ASN A 72 -11.09 -5.75 7.00
C ASN A 72 -9.66 -5.56 6.53
N CYS A 73 -8.76 -6.48 6.88
CA CYS A 73 -7.41 -6.55 6.33
C CYS A 73 -7.49 -7.03 4.88
N LEU A 74 -7.07 -6.16 3.94
CA LEU A 74 -7.08 -6.42 2.51
C LEU A 74 -5.78 -7.09 2.04
N MET A 75 -4.64 -6.64 2.58
CA MET A 75 -3.33 -7.13 2.17
C MET A 75 -2.27 -6.86 3.24
N THR A 76 -1.58 -7.91 3.70
CA THR A 76 -0.39 -7.80 4.54
C THR A 76 0.87 -7.60 3.69
N LYS A 77 1.99 -7.26 4.34
CA LYS A 77 3.26 -7.12 3.63
C LYS A 77 3.71 -8.46 3.03
N GLU A 78 3.47 -9.56 3.73
CA GLU A 78 3.79 -10.91 3.29
C GLU A 78 2.99 -11.28 2.03
N GLN A 79 1.67 -11.03 2.03
CA GLN A 79 0.82 -11.26 0.86
C GLN A 79 1.25 -10.40 -0.34
N MET A 80 1.68 -9.17 -0.10
CA MET A 80 2.26 -8.32 -1.13
C MET A 80 3.55 -8.92 -1.70
N ASP A 81 4.49 -9.32 -0.83
CA ASP A 81 5.75 -9.92 -1.25
C ASP A 81 5.54 -11.24 -2.03
N GLU A 82 4.56 -12.05 -1.62
CA GLU A 82 4.12 -13.25 -2.35
C GLU A 82 3.53 -12.91 -3.73
N THR A 83 2.69 -11.89 -3.81
CA THR A 83 2.12 -11.40 -5.08
C THR A 83 3.24 -11.00 -6.04
N LEU A 84 4.23 -10.24 -5.57
CA LEU A 84 5.40 -9.85 -6.38
C LEU A 84 6.26 -11.05 -6.77
N ALA A 85 6.36 -12.07 -5.91
CA ALA A 85 7.09 -13.31 -6.24
C ALA A 85 6.36 -14.14 -7.29
N GLN A 86 5.02 -14.16 -7.31
CA GLN A 86 4.23 -14.79 -8.36
C GLN A 86 4.43 -14.09 -9.70
N MET A 87 4.38 -12.75 -9.72
CA MET A 87 4.60 -11.94 -10.92
C MET A 87 5.91 -12.31 -11.64
N LYS A 88 6.99 -12.55 -10.87
CA LYS A 88 8.30 -12.94 -11.42
C LYS A 88 8.32 -14.26 -12.19
N ARG A 89 7.33 -15.12 -11.95
CA ARG A 89 7.26 -16.46 -12.55
C ARG A 89 6.45 -16.49 -13.84
N ILE A 90 5.83 -15.37 -14.20
CA ILE A 90 4.93 -15.27 -15.35
C ILE A 90 5.71 -14.62 -16.51
N PRO A 91 5.83 -15.29 -17.66
CA PRO A 91 6.20 -14.62 -18.89
C PRO A 91 4.99 -13.83 -19.41
N PHE A 92 5.14 -12.52 -19.57
CA PHE A 92 4.06 -11.66 -20.06
C PHE A 92 4.19 -11.46 -21.56
N GLU A 93 3.06 -11.46 -22.27
CA GLU A 93 3.03 -11.27 -23.72
C GLU A 93 3.64 -9.92 -24.14
N ASN A 94 3.38 -8.87 -23.35
CA ASN A 94 3.81 -7.50 -23.58
C ASN A 94 3.59 -6.66 -22.31
N MET A 95 3.89 -5.36 -22.39
CA MET A 95 3.75 -4.42 -21.26
C MET A 95 2.30 -4.26 -20.82
N ASP A 96 1.34 -4.26 -21.74
CA ASP A 96 -0.08 -4.08 -21.40
C ASP A 96 -0.59 -5.28 -20.59
N ARG A 97 -0.16 -6.50 -20.91
CA ARG A 97 -0.49 -7.69 -20.10
C ARG A 97 0.11 -7.63 -18.70
N LEU A 98 1.34 -7.14 -18.56
CA LEU A 98 1.96 -6.94 -17.26
C LEU A 98 1.18 -5.91 -16.43
N GLN A 99 0.87 -4.76 -17.02
CA GLN A 99 0.13 -3.70 -16.32
C GLN A 99 -1.28 -4.16 -15.93
N ALA A 100 -2.01 -4.81 -16.85
CA ALA A 100 -3.34 -5.35 -16.56
C ALA A 100 -3.32 -6.39 -15.42
N TRP A 101 -2.30 -7.26 -15.39
CA TRP A 101 -2.14 -8.20 -14.29
C TRP A 101 -1.89 -7.48 -12.95
N MET A 102 -1.04 -6.45 -12.95
CA MET A 102 -0.79 -5.65 -11.74
C MET A 102 -2.04 -4.90 -11.29
N GLU A 103 -2.80 -4.33 -12.22
CA GLU A 103 -4.07 -3.66 -11.95
C GLU A 103 -5.08 -4.60 -11.31
N GLU A 104 -5.28 -5.79 -11.88
CA GLU A 104 -6.18 -6.82 -11.34
C GLU A 104 -5.86 -7.16 -9.89
N LYS A 105 -4.56 -7.28 -9.55
CA LYS A 105 -4.13 -7.65 -8.19
C LYS A 105 -4.07 -6.48 -7.22
N LEU A 106 -3.77 -5.27 -7.69
CA LEU A 106 -3.42 -4.15 -6.83
C LEU A 106 -4.47 -3.04 -6.76
N LEU A 107 -5.29 -2.81 -7.80
CA LEU A 107 -6.31 -1.74 -7.77
C LEU A 107 -7.31 -1.88 -6.61
N PRO A 108 -7.77 -3.08 -6.21
CA PRO A 108 -8.67 -3.21 -5.05
C PRO A 108 -8.06 -2.73 -3.73
N VAL A 109 -6.73 -2.70 -3.63
CA VAL A 109 -5.98 -2.32 -2.42
C VAL A 109 -5.40 -0.90 -2.53
N PHE A 110 -5.07 -0.49 -3.76
CA PHE A 110 -4.40 0.75 -4.14
C PHE A 110 -5.16 1.43 -5.29
N PRO A 111 -6.29 2.11 -5.03
CA PRO A 111 -7.12 2.71 -6.09
C PRO A 111 -6.45 3.89 -6.80
N LYS A 112 -5.33 4.39 -6.26
CA LYS A 112 -4.50 5.46 -6.84
C LYS A 112 -3.24 4.92 -7.53
N LEU A 113 -3.25 3.65 -7.91
CA LEU A 113 -2.15 2.99 -8.64
C LEU A 113 -1.81 3.79 -9.91
N PHE A 114 -0.53 4.05 -10.13
CA PHE A 114 -0.08 4.80 -11.28
C PHE A 114 1.21 4.21 -11.87
N PHE A 115 1.18 3.90 -13.16
CA PHE A 115 2.31 3.37 -13.91
C PHE A 115 3.08 4.53 -14.56
N ARG A 116 4.37 4.64 -14.25
CA ARG A 116 5.27 5.51 -15.00
C ARG A 116 5.63 4.85 -16.34
N PRO A 117 5.96 5.64 -17.38
CA PRO A 117 6.54 5.08 -18.61
C PRO A 117 7.76 4.22 -18.27
N ALA A 118 7.86 3.06 -18.90
CA ALA A 118 9.01 2.20 -18.73
C ALA A 118 10.24 2.81 -19.42
N ILE A 119 11.36 2.88 -18.71
CA ILE A 119 12.61 3.49 -19.20
C ILE A 119 13.75 2.52 -18.88
N ASN A 120 14.58 2.20 -19.88
CA ASN A 120 15.77 1.34 -19.73
C ASN A 120 15.48 -0.02 -19.04
N GLY A 121 14.39 -0.69 -19.43
CA GLY A 121 14.01 -1.99 -18.85
C GLY A 121 13.48 -1.90 -17.41
N GLU A 122 13.09 -0.71 -16.95
CA GLU A 122 12.53 -0.50 -15.63
C GLU A 122 11.14 0.14 -15.72
N LEU A 123 10.16 -0.46 -15.05
CA LEU A 123 8.81 0.05 -14.85
C LEU A 123 8.66 0.46 -13.37
N LEU A 124 8.23 1.70 -13.13
CA LEU A 124 7.91 2.20 -11.79
C LEU A 124 6.40 2.27 -11.61
N VAL A 125 5.91 1.70 -10.52
CA VAL A 125 4.48 1.68 -10.18
C VAL A 125 4.28 2.34 -8.83
N GLU A 126 3.61 3.50 -8.81
CA GLU A 126 3.33 4.27 -7.61
C GLU A 126 1.98 3.83 -7.02
N MET A 127 1.93 3.50 -5.73
CA MET A 127 0.70 3.02 -5.08
C MET A 127 -0.28 4.15 -4.75
N GLY A 128 0.20 5.40 -4.80
CA GLY A 128 -0.60 6.60 -4.49
C GLY A 128 -0.95 6.79 -3.01
N CYS A 129 -0.42 5.96 -2.11
CA CYS A 129 -0.56 6.09 -0.66
C CYS A 129 0.68 5.57 0.09
N SER A 130 0.68 5.69 1.42
CA SER A 130 1.68 5.04 2.28
C SER A 130 1.18 3.66 2.67
N ALA A 131 2.02 2.64 2.59
CA ALA A 131 1.66 1.25 2.86
C ALA A 131 2.90 0.46 3.31
N PHE A 132 2.71 -0.61 4.07
CA PHE A 132 3.80 -1.53 4.47
C PHE A 132 4.99 -0.80 5.11
N THR A 133 4.68 0.18 5.98
CA THR A 133 5.62 1.11 6.64
C THR A 133 6.43 2.04 5.71
N LEU A 134 6.10 2.08 4.42
CA LEU A 134 6.74 2.93 3.42
C LEU A 134 5.88 4.17 3.12
N LYS A 135 6.50 5.35 3.20
CA LYS A 135 5.85 6.58 2.69
C LYS A 135 5.84 6.56 1.17
N ASN A 136 4.70 6.90 0.57
CA ASN A 136 4.50 6.89 -0.88
C ASN A 136 5.05 5.60 -1.50
N ALA A 137 4.45 4.46 -1.12
CA ALA A 137 4.94 3.15 -1.52
C ALA A 137 5.00 3.04 -3.05
N ARG A 138 6.07 2.39 -3.54
CA ARG A 138 6.36 2.21 -4.96
C ARG A 138 6.92 0.82 -5.22
N ILE A 139 6.53 0.24 -6.33
CA ILE A 139 7.15 -0.98 -6.87
C ILE A 139 8.10 -0.55 -8.01
N THR A 140 9.31 -1.09 -7.98
CA THR A 140 10.26 -1.02 -9.10
C THR A 140 10.37 -2.40 -9.71
N VAL A 141 9.99 -2.50 -10.99
CA VAL A 141 9.99 -3.74 -11.77
C VAL A 141 11.09 -3.62 -12.84
N GLY A 142 12.15 -4.43 -12.70
CA GLY A 142 13.15 -4.63 -13.74
C GLY A 142 12.73 -5.79 -14.64
N PHE A 143 12.85 -5.59 -15.94
CA PHE A 143 12.45 -6.57 -16.93
C PHE A 143 13.38 -6.58 -18.16
N THR A 144 13.41 -7.74 -18.80
CA THR A 144 13.96 -7.91 -20.15
C THR A 144 12.85 -8.18 -21.14
N GLN A 145 13.12 -7.87 -22.41
CA GLN A 145 12.19 -8.11 -23.51
C GLN A 145 12.88 -8.95 -24.59
N ASP A 146 12.22 -10.00 -25.05
CA ASP A 146 12.71 -10.81 -26.17
C ASP A 146 12.38 -10.18 -27.53
N ALA A 147 12.84 -10.80 -28.62
CA ALA A 147 12.60 -10.33 -29.99
C ALA A 147 11.13 -10.40 -30.42
N GLN A 148 10.30 -11.19 -29.75
CA GLN A 148 8.86 -11.29 -30.00
C GLN A 148 8.06 -10.26 -29.20
N GLY A 149 8.72 -9.55 -28.27
CA GLY A 149 8.11 -8.55 -27.42
C GLY A 149 7.69 -9.05 -26.04
N HIS A 150 7.92 -10.33 -25.72
CA HIS A 150 7.57 -10.89 -24.42
C HIS A 150 8.44 -10.32 -23.32
N ILE A 151 7.82 -10.10 -22.16
CA ILE A 151 8.44 -9.49 -20.99
C ILE A 151 8.74 -10.55 -19.93
N PHE A 152 9.97 -10.55 -19.44
CA PHE A 152 10.44 -11.40 -18.35
C PHE A 152 10.92 -10.53 -17.20
N ILE A 153 10.35 -10.73 -16.01
CA ILE A 153 10.67 -9.94 -14.83
C ILE A 153 11.92 -10.51 -14.14
N ASP A 154 13.04 -9.77 -14.18
CA ASP A 154 14.28 -10.16 -13.49
C ASP A 154 14.31 -9.69 -12.03
N ARG A 155 13.66 -8.57 -11.73
CA ARG A 155 13.72 -7.90 -10.45
C ARG A 155 12.39 -7.23 -10.15
N CYS A 156 11.98 -7.33 -8.91
CA CYS A 156 10.83 -6.59 -8.40
C CYS A 156 11.11 -6.24 -6.95
N LYS A 157 10.97 -4.96 -6.60
CA LYS A 157 11.26 -4.43 -5.27
C LYS A 157 10.17 -3.46 -4.85
N LEU A 158 9.68 -3.61 -3.63
CA LEU A 158 8.85 -2.63 -2.95
C LEU A 158 9.76 -1.65 -2.20
N GLY A 159 9.50 -0.34 -2.32
CA GLY A 159 10.29 0.71 -1.69
C GLY A 159 9.54 2.03 -1.58
N MET A 160 10.24 3.08 -1.15
CA MET A 160 9.68 4.45 -1.10
C MET A 160 9.87 5.14 -2.45
N ALA A 161 8.86 5.91 -2.88
CA ALA A 161 9.06 6.88 -3.95
C ALA A 161 10.06 7.96 -3.48
N VAL A 162 11.20 8.07 -4.15
CA VAL A 162 12.11 9.22 -3.95
C VAL A 162 11.42 10.45 -4.51
N THR A 163 11.08 11.41 -3.64
CA THR A 163 10.77 12.77 -4.10
C THR A 163 12.04 13.39 -4.66
N GLU A 164 12.09 13.62 -5.96
CA GLU A 164 13.05 14.55 -6.55
C GLU A 164 12.88 15.89 -5.82
N LYS A 165 13.88 16.28 -5.02
CA LYS A 165 13.98 17.67 -4.58
C LYS A 165 14.27 18.46 -5.86
N LYS A 166 13.30 19.22 -6.36
CA LYS A 166 13.60 20.34 -7.25
C LYS A 166 14.48 21.30 -6.47
N GLU A 167 15.79 21.26 -6.71
CA GLU A 167 16.70 22.33 -6.31
C GLU A 167 16.28 23.59 -7.07
N ILE A 168 15.47 24.43 -6.42
CA ILE A 168 15.28 25.80 -6.87
C ILE A 168 16.59 26.52 -6.59
N GLY A 169 17.41 26.65 -7.63
CA GLY A 169 18.65 27.42 -7.59
C GLY A 169 18.38 28.82 -7.04
N LYS A 170 18.97 29.14 -5.88
CA LYS A 170 19.03 30.51 -5.40
C LYS A 170 19.95 31.28 -6.35
N ALA A 171 19.37 32.05 -7.26
CA ALA A 171 20.09 33.07 -8.01
C ALA A 171 20.71 34.06 -7.02
N ALA A 172 22.04 34.17 -7.09
CA ALA A 172 22.83 35.10 -6.30
C ALA A 172 22.40 36.54 -6.56
N LYS A 173 22.10 37.29 -5.48
CA LYS A 173 22.12 38.75 -5.53
C LYS A 173 23.57 39.21 -5.41
N GLN A 174 24.15 39.66 -6.52
CA GLN A 174 25.34 40.51 -6.50
C GLN A 174 24.95 41.89 -5.96
N LYS A 175 25.71 42.37 -4.98
CA LYS A 175 25.91 43.78 -4.67
C LYS A 175 27.31 44.15 -5.15
#